data_AF-A0AAD9K3L3-F1
#
_entry.id   AF-A0AAD9K3L3-F1
#
_cell.length_a   1.000
_cell.length_b   1.000
_cell.length_c   1.000
_cell.angle_alpha   90.00
_cell.angle_beta   90.00
_cell.angle_gamma   90.00
#
_symmetry.space_group_name_H-M   'P 1'
#
loop_
_entity.id
_entity.type
_entity.pdbx_description
1 polymer ?
#
loop_
_entity_poly.entity_id
_entity_poly.type
_entity_poly.pdbx_seq_one_letter_code
_entity_poly.pdbx_strand_id
1 'polypeptide(L)'
;MDISPSPTWMQDHIEELLYASNTIDHLVTEVSLNTTYEESIWLHIKLKGNTQLLLGCVYRSSSITEQNNFKVFNHLKKIPEYDYTHTVIAGDFNYPEIDWTTWSTNKSEEHHSQKFTDACRDAYLHHHTTQPT
;
A
#
# COMPACT_ATOMS: atom_id res chain seq x y z
N MET A 1 -20.11 41.73 5.68
CA MET A 1 -19.06 40.77 5.30
C MET A 1 -19.60 39.41 5.68
N ASP A 2 -20.07 38.69 4.68
CA ASP A 2 -20.56 37.33 4.85
C ASP A 2 -19.34 36.40 4.71
N ILE A 3 -18.89 35.84 5.83
CA ILE A 3 -17.84 34.82 5.84
C ILE A 3 -18.56 33.50 5.73
N SER A 4 -18.85 33.10 4.49
CA SER A 4 -19.26 31.73 4.19
C SER A 4 -18.17 30.77 4.73
N PRO A 5 -18.49 29.77 5.56
CA PRO A 5 -17.52 28.77 5.94
C PRO A 5 -17.04 28.05 4.68
N SER A 6 -15.72 27.96 4.53
CA SER A 6 -15.11 27.17 3.47
C SER A 6 -15.62 25.72 3.60
N PRO A 7 -16.10 25.10 2.51
CA PRO A 7 -16.73 23.79 2.62
C PRO A 7 -15.71 22.71 3.01
N THR A 8 -16.00 22.03 4.12
CA THR A 8 -15.18 20.97 4.75
C THR A 8 -15.27 19.61 4.04
N TRP A 9 -15.73 19.54 2.78
CA TRP A 9 -16.06 18.29 2.08
C TRP A 9 -15.32 18.08 0.75
N MET A 10 -14.01 18.38 0.72
CA MET A 10 -13.11 17.83 -0.31
C MET A 10 -11.92 17.15 0.37
N GLN A 11 -12.20 16.14 1.20
CA GLN A 11 -11.24 15.08 1.39
C GLN A 11 -11.79 13.92 0.58
N ASP A 12 -11.40 13.86 -0.69
CA ASP A 12 -11.74 12.75 -1.58
C ASP A 12 -11.37 11.45 -0.85
N HIS A 13 -12.37 10.75 -0.33
CA HIS A 13 -12.17 9.40 0.17
C HIS A 13 -11.97 8.55 -1.08
N ILE A 14 -10.72 8.19 -1.34
CA ILE A 14 -10.41 7.25 -2.39
C ILE A 14 -10.79 5.88 -1.87
N GLU A 15 -11.77 5.27 -2.52
CA GLU A 15 -12.15 3.89 -2.26
C GLU A 15 -11.17 2.97 -3.00
N GLU A 16 -10.50 2.08 -2.26
CA GLU A 16 -9.75 0.99 -2.87
C GLU A 16 -10.72 -0.09 -3.34
N LEU A 17 -10.57 -0.54 -4.58
CA LEU A 17 -11.43 -1.56 -5.16
C LEU A 17 -10.58 -2.67 -5.78
N LEU A 18 -10.89 -3.90 -5.40
CA LEU A 18 -10.33 -5.10 -6.01
C LEU A 18 -11.46 -5.97 -6.54
N TYR A 19 -11.34 -6.37 -7.81
CA TYR A 19 -12.32 -7.24 -8.46
C TYR A 19 -11.66 -8.58 -8.79
N ALA A 20 -12.32 -9.67 -8.40
CA ALA A 20 -11.96 -11.02 -8.80
C ALA A 20 -12.97 -11.51 -9.86
N SER A 21 -12.50 -12.22 -10.88
CA SER A 21 -13.41 -12.88 -11.81
C SER A 21 -14.09 -14.08 -11.14
N ASN A 22 -15.33 -14.39 -11.54
CA ASN A 22 -16.08 -15.56 -11.02
C ASN A 22 -15.29 -16.88 -11.10
N THR A 23 -14.37 -16.99 -12.05
CA THR A 23 -13.51 -18.17 -12.23
C THR A 23 -12.54 -18.40 -11.07
N ILE A 24 -12.17 -17.36 -10.32
CA ILE A 24 -11.24 -17.44 -9.18
C ILE A 24 -11.86 -17.02 -7.86
N ASP A 25 -13.02 -16.36 -7.86
CA ASP A 25 -13.68 -15.80 -6.67
C ASP A 25 -13.79 -16.79 -5.49
N HIS A 26 -14.13 -18.05 -5.77
CA HIS A 26 -14.19 -19.13 -4.79
C HIS A 26 -12.85 -19.48 -4.10
N LEU A 27 -11.74 -18.93 -4.57
CA LEU A 27 -10.39 -19.05 -4.00
C LEU A 27 -9.94 -17.79 -3.26
N VAL A 28 -10.72 -16.71 -3.34
CA VAL A 28 -10.40 -15.39 -2.80
C VAL A 28 -11.13 -15.20 -1.48
N THR A 29 -10.44 -14.64 -0.48
CA THR A 29 -11.05 -14.26 0.79
C THR A 29 -10.41 -12.97 1.27
N GLU A 30 -11.22 -11.99 1.62
CA GLU A 30 -10.72 -10.78 2.27
C GLU A 30 -10.18 -11.12 3.66
N VAL A 31 -9.02 -10.58 4.00
CA VAL A 31 -8.36 -10.81 5.28
C VAL A 31 -8.00 -9.50 5.93
N SER A 32 -8.27 -9.38 7.23
CA SER A 32 -7.77 -8.26 8.03
C SER A 32 -6.38 -8.59 8.53
N LEU A 33 -5.39 -7.80 8.14
CA LEU A 33 -4.06 -7.86 8.73
C LEU A 33 -4.06 -7.10 10.06
N ASN A 34 -3.35 -7.60 11.08
CA ASN A 34 -3.25 -6.95 12.40
C ASN A 34 -2.36 -5.68 12.37
N THR A 35 -2.88 -4.63 11.75
CA THR A 35 -2.12 -3.42 11.41
C THR A 35 -2.95 -2.18 11.70
N THR A 36 -2.28 -1.04 11.83
CA THR A 36 -2.91 0.23 12.16
C THR A 36 -3.16 1.12 10.93
N TYR A 37 -2.93 0.58 9.73
CA TYR A 37 -3.12 1.29 8.48
C TYR A 37 -4.47 0.92 7.86
N GLU A 38 -5.32 1.93 7.61
CA GLU A 38 -6.73 1.75 7.27
C GLU A 38 -7.01 1.85 5.76
N GLU A 39 -6.18 2.57 5.00
CA GLU A 39 -6.32 2.77 3.54
C GLU A 39 -5.71 1.56 2.76
N SER A 40 -6.18 0.35 3.09
CA SER A 40 -5.74 -0.85 2.39
C SER A 40 -6.73 -2.01 2.44
N ILE A 41 -6.80 -2.77 1.35
CA ILE A 41 -7.54 -4.03 1.23
C ILE A 41 -6.56 -5.17 1.01
N TRP A 42 -6.79 -6.30 1.70
CA TRP A 42 -5.94 -7.48 1.61
C TRP A 42 -6.77 -8.71 1.28
N LEU A 43 -6.34 -9.46 0.28
CA LEU A 43 -6.95 -10.70 -0.15
C LEU A 43 -5.99 -11.86 0.06
N HIS A 44 -6.47 -12.92 0.70
CA HIS A 44 -5.90 -14.26 0.60
C HIS A 44 -6.42 -14.90 -0.69
N ILE A 45 -5.52 -15.41 -1.51
CA ILE A 45 -5.85 -16.16 -2.73
C ILE A 45 -5.21 -17.53 -2.63
N LYS A 46 -6.05 -18.57 -2.57
CA LYS A 46 -5.58 -19.96 -2.58
C LYS A 46 -5.07 -20.33 -3.97
N LEU A 47 -3.83 -20.83 -4.01
CA LEU A 47 -3.20 -21.29 -5.25
C LEU A 47 -3.13 -22.82 -5.29
N LYS A 48 -2.52 -23.38 -6.33
CA LYS A 48 -2.42 -24.82 -6.50
C LYS A 48 -1.50 -25.44 -5.43
N GLY A 49 -1.92 -26.57 -4.86
CA GLY A 49 -1.19 -27.24 -3.80
C GLY A 49 -1.34 -26.51 -2.46
N ASN A 50 -0.26 -26.46 -1.68
CA ASN A 50 -0.22 -25.77 -0.38
C ASN A 50 0.38 -24.36 -0.53
N THR A 51 0.09 -23.68 -1.63
CA THR A 51 0.56 -22.31 -1.89
C THR A 51 -0.59 -21.32 -1.77
N GLN A 52 -0.25 -20.11 -1.35
CA GLN A 52 -1.17 -19.01 -1.11
C GLN A 52 -0.51 -17.68 -1.46
N LEU A 53 -1.31 -16.78 -2.02
CA LEU A 53 -0.91 -15.43 -2.37
C LEU A 53 -1.62 -14.44 -1.45
N LEU A 54 -0.85 -13.55 -0.84
CA LEU A 54 -1.36 -12.33 -0.24
C LEU A 54 -1.35 -11.22 -1.30
N LEU A 55 -2.52 -10.70 -1.66
CA LEU A 55 -2.65 -9.56 -2.56
C LEU A 55 -3.10 -8.34 -1.76
N GLY A 56 -2.28 -7.30 -1.74
CA GLY A 56 -2.60 -6.01 -1.11
C GLY A 56 -2.89 -4.93 -2.15
N CYS A 57 -3.97 -4.17 -1.95
CA CYS A 57 -4.19 -2.87 -2.56
C CYS A 57 -4.02 -1.82 -1.46
N VAL A 58 -3.04 -0.93 -1.59
CA VAL A 58 -2.68 0.06 -0.57
C VAL A 58 -2.73 1.45 -1.19
N TYR A 59 -3.57 2.32 -0.67
CA TYR A 59 -3.55 3.72 -1.05
C TYR A 59 -2.88 4.53 0.05
N ARG A 60 -2.06 5.52 -0.29
CA ARG A 60 -1.57 6.53 0.64
C ARG A 60 -1.92 7.89 0.09
N SER A 61 -2.72 8.65 0.83
CA SER A 61 -3.02 10.04 0.47
C SER A 61 -1.78 10.95 0.49
N SER A 62 -1.74 11.92 -0.42
CA SER A 62 -0.69 12.95 -0.47
C SER A 62 -0.80 13.97 0.66
N SER A 63 -1.97 14.08 1.31
CA SER A 63 -2.25 15.04 2.39
C SER A 63 -2.11 14.44 3.80
N ILE A 64 -1.44 13.29 3.95
CA ILE A 64 -1.38 12.62 5.25
C ILE A 64 -0.46 13.33 6.24
N THR A 65 -0.83 13.24 7.52
CA THR A 65 0.02 13.70 8.62
C THR A 65 1.29 12.86 8.71
N GLU A 66 2.34 13.42 9.31
CA GLU A 66 3.60 12.70 9.52
C GLU A 66 3.40 11.35 10.24
N GLN A 67 2.47 11.30 11.20
CA GLN A 67 2.10 10.11 11.96
C GLN A 67 1.52 8.99 11.08
N ASN A 68 0.79 9.33 10.02
CA ASN A 68 0.25 8.34 9.09
C ASN A 68 1.32 7.81 8.11
N ASN A 69 2.37 8.59 7.80
CA ASN A 69 3.50 8.09 7.00
C ASN A 69 4.18 6.90 7.69
N PHE A 70 4.33 6.96 9.02
CA PHE A 70 4.89 5.87 9.82
C PHE A 70 4.07 4.58 9.73
N LYS A 71 2.75 4.68 9.61
CA LYS A 71 1.88 3.52 9.55
C LYS A 71 2.09 2.73 8.26
N VAL A 72 2.25 3.38 7.10
CA VAL A 72 2.44 2.70 5.81
C VAL A 72 3.68 1.82 5.81
N PHE A 73 4.84 2.35 6.17
CA PHE A 73 6.06 1.55 6.09
C PHE A 73 6.17 0.53 7.23
N ASN A 74 5.61 0.81 8.42
CA ASN A 74 5.51 -0.19 9.49
C ASN A 74 4.56 -1.33 9.11
N HIS A 75 3.51 -1.02 8.35
CA HIS A 75 2.61 -2.01 7.76
C HIS A 75 3.37 -2.93 6.80
N LEU A 76 4.12 -2.36 5.87
CA LEU A 76 4.93 -3.12 4.90
C LEU A 76 6.00 -3.99 5.58
N LYS A 77 6.64 -3.51 6.65
CA LYS A 77 7.64 -4.28 7.41
C LYS A 77 7.09 -5.53 8.08
N LYS A 78 5.78 -5.57 8.37
CA LYS A 78 5.12 -6.74 8.96
C LYS A 78 4.72 -7.79 7.92
N ILE A 79 4.70 -7.44 6.64
CA ILE A 79 4.24 -8.34 5.58
C ILE A 79 5.01 -9.69 5.55
N PRO A 80 6.34 -9.71 5.72
CA PRO A 80 7.09 -10.97 5.80
C PRO A 80 6.77 -11.83 7.04
N GLU A 81 6.12 -11.29 8.07
CA GLU A 81 5.74 -12.03 9.28
C GLU A 81 4.50 -12.92 9.05
N TYR A 82 3.71 -12.63 8.00
CA TYR A 82 2.58 -13.47 7.65
C TYR A 82 3.04 -14.69 6.85
N ASP A 83 2.50 -15.86 7.20
CA ASP A 83 2.83 -17.14 6.57
C ASP A 83 2.17 -17.26 5.19
N TYR A 84 2.59 -16.46 4.21
CA TYR A 84 2.18 -16.58 2.82
C TYR A 84 3.35 -16.97 1.92
N THR A 85 3.11 -17.89 0.98
CA THR A 85 4.15 -18.34 0.06
C THR A 85 4.52 -17.29 -0.99
N HIS A 86 3.57 -16.41 -1.32
CA HIS A 86 3.72 -15.34 -2.30
C HIS A 86 3.01 -14.08 -1.82
N THR A 87 3.54 -12.92 -2.21
CA THR A 87 2.96 -11.62 -1.88
C THR A 87 3.04 -10.69 -3.09
N VAL A 88 1.95 -9.99 -3.37
CA VAL A 88 1.89 -8.90 -4.34
C VAL A 88 1.23 -7.71 -3.67
N ILE A 89 1.84 -6.54 -3.83
CA ILE A 89 1.30 -5.28 -3.32
C ILE A 89 1.23 -4.32 -4.50
N ALA A 90 0.05 -3.76 -4.72
CA ALA A 90 -0.21 -2.70 -5.68
C ALA A 90 -0.87 -1.52 -4.96
N GLY A 91 -0.80 -0.34 -5.55
CA GLY A 91 -1.29 0.85 -4.87
C GLY A 91 -0.81 2.14 -5.48
N ASP A 92 -1.43 3.23 -5.03
CA ASP A 92 -0.90 4.58 -5.23
C ASP A 92 -0.34 5.07 -3.90
N PHE A 93 0.99 5.16 -3.85
CA PHE A 93 1.73 5.56 -2.65
C PHE A 93 2.00 7.07 -2.59
N ASN A 94 1.68 7.85 -3.63
CA ASN A 94 1.84 9.31 -3.67
C ASN A 94 3.17 9.87 -3.11
N TYR A 95 4.31 9.24 -3.39
CA TYR A 95 5.63 9.79 -3.01
C TYR A 95 6.29 10.47 -4.22
N PRO A 96 6.08 11.79 -4.43
CA PRO A 96 6.67 12.51 -5.56
C PRO A 96 8.20 12.59 -5.49
N GLU A 97 8.80 12.34 -4.32
CA GLU A 97 10.24 12.41 -4.11
C GLU A 97 10.97 11.08 -4.40
N ILE A 98 10.22 10.02 -4.71
CA ILE A 98 10.79 8.74 -5.16
C ILE A 98 10.90 8.79 -6.68
N ASP A 99 12.11 8.59 -7.18
CA ASP A 99 12.32 8.21 -8.56
C ASP A 99 11.94 6.74 -8.70
N TRP A 100 10.75 6.49 -9.24
CA TRP A 100 10.21 5.15 -9.43
C TRP A 100 11.00 4.33 -10.47
N THR A 101 11.75 4.98 -11.37
CA THR A 101 12.55 4.27 -12.39
C THR A 101 13.81 3.67 -11.79
N THR A 102 14.46 4.39 -10.88
CA THR A 102 15.66 3.94 -10.17
C THR A 102 15.35 3.35 -8.79
N TRP A 103 14.09 3.47 -8.36
CA TRP A 103 13.60 3.10 -7.03
C TRP A 103 14.47 3.69 -5.90
N SER A 104 14.72 4.99 -6.02
CA SER A 104 15.59 5.74 -5.11
C SER A 104 15.01 7.12 -4.80
N THR A 105 15.49 7.74 -3.72
CA THR A 105 15.16 9.13 -3.36
C THR A 105 16.42 9.82 -2.88
N ASN A 106 16.50 11.14 -3.10
CA ASN A 106 17.63 11.96 -2.62
C ASN A 106 17.38 12.55 -1.22
N LYS A 107 16.33 12.10 -0.54
CA LYS A 107 15.96 12.54 0.80
C LYS A 107 16.81 11.85 1.85
N SER A 108 16.84 12.43 3.06
CA SER A 108 17.57 11.85 4.19
C SER A 108 16.97 10.51 4.62
N GLU A 109 17.76 9.69 5.32
CA GLU A 109 17.33 8.41 5.93
C GLU A 109 16.10 8.55 6.84
N GLU A 110 15.93 9.73 7.45
CA GLU A 110 14.79 10.01 8.31
C GLU A 110 13.50 10.36 7.57
N HIS A 111 13.59 10.70 6.28
CA HIS A 111 12.45 11.10 5.46
C HIS A 111 11.53 9.91 5.15
N HIS A 112 10.22 10.15 5.11
CA HIS A 112 9.22 9.10 4.91
C HIS A 112 9.38 8.35 3.58
N SER A 113 9.78 9.03 2.50
CA SER A 113 10.02 8.39 1.20
C SER A 113 11.18 7.39 1.28
N GLN A 114 12.25 7.73 2.01
CA GLN A 114 13.42 6.86 2.20
C GLN A 114 13.03 5.66 3.06
N LYS A 115 12.37 5.89 4.20
CA LYS A 115 11.84 4.83 5.07
C LYS A 115 10.88 3.88 4.36
N PHE A 116 10.05 4.40 3.44
CA PHE A 116 9.20 3.58 2.59
C PHE A 116 10.02 2.69 1.66
N THR A 117 11.00 3.25 0.93
CA THR A 117 11.86 2.44 0.05
C THR A 117 12.62 1.37 0.81
N ASP A 118 13.10 1.68 2.02
CA ASP A 118 13.82 0.74 2.87
C ASP A 118 12.90 -0.34 3.43
N ALA A 119 11.68 0.00 3.85
CA ALA A 119 10.70 -0.99 4.28
C ALA A 119 10.36 -2.00 3.17
N CYS A 120 10.22 -1.55 1.93
CA CYS A 120 10.00 -2.45 0.81
C CYS A 120 11.21 -3.38 0.56
N ARG A 121 12.44 -2.86 0.69
CA ARG A 121 13.68 -3.65 0.56
C ARG A 121 13.84 -4.66 1.70
N ASP A 122 13.59 -4.24 2.93
CA ASP A 122 13.60 -5.08 4.14
C ASP A 122 12.57 -6.23 4.02
N ALA A 123 11.45 -5.96 3.34
CA ALA A 123 10.41 -6.93 3.04
C ALA A 123 10.68 -7.79 1.79
N TYR A 124 11.86 -7.67 1.17
CA TYR A 124 12.24 -8.36 -0.08
C TYR A 124 11.25 -8.15 -1.23
N LEU A 125 10.57 -6.99 -1.26
CA LEU A 125 9.66 -6.63 -2.33
C LEU A 125 10.45 -6.11 -3.51
N HIS A 126 10.13 -6.62 -4.70
CA HIS A 126 10.74 -6.18 -5.95
C HIS A 126 9.79 -5.23 -6.68
N HIS A 127 10.31 -4.07 -7.06
CA HIS A 127 9.56 -3.09 -7.83
C HIS A 127 9.44 -3.53 -9.30
N HIS A 128 8.22 -3.54 -9.84
CA HIS A 128 7.93 -3.96 -11.23
C HIS A 128 7.42 -2.85 -12.15
N THR A 129 7.19 -1.63 -11.65
CA THR A 129 6.73 -0.53 -12.49
C THR A 129 7.91 0.04 -13.29
N THR A 130 7.75 0.09 -14.62
CA THR A 130 8.79 0.55 -15.54
C THR A 130 8.53 1.94 -16.12
N GLN A 131 7.34 2.51 -15.87
CA GLN A 131 6.92 3.84 -16.31
C GLN A 131 6.00 4.48 -15.25
N PRO A 132 5.96 5.81 -15.12
CA PRO A 132 4.99 6.47 -14.25
C PRO A 132 3.56 6.02 -14.57
N THR A 133 2.76 5.74 -13.52
CA THR A 133 1.35 5.32 -13.60
C THR A 133 0.40 6.50 -13.42
#